data_AF-A0A7V8SYV6-F1
#
_entry.id   AF-A0A7V8SYV6-F1
#
_cell.length_a   1.000
_cell.length_b   1.000
_cell.length_c   1.000
_cell.angle_alpha   90.00
_cell.angle_beta   90.00
_cell.angle_gamma   90.00
#
_symmetry.space_group_name_H-M   'P 1'
#
loop_
_entity.id
_entity.type
_entity.pdbx_description
1 polymer ?
#
loop_
_entity_poly.entity_id
_entity_poly.type
_entity_poly.pdbx_seq_one_letter_code
_entity_poly.pdbx_strand_id
1 'polypeptide(L)' 'MARSGSRADKPNILVIWGDDIGITNLSCYSDGVMGYRTPNIDRIAQEGMRFTDNYGEQSCTAGRASFIT' A
#
# COMPACT_ATOMS: atom_id res chain seq x y z
N MET A 1 7.91 1.36 35.60
CA MET A 1 6.68 2.03 35.14
C MET A 1 5.95 1.06 34.22
N ALA A 2 4.84 0.48 34.70
CA ALA A 2 4.05 -0.48 33.93
C ALA A 2 3.21 0.25 32.87
N ARG A 3 3.28 -0.17 31.61
CA ARG A 3 2.20 0.08 30.65
C ARG A 3 1.23 -1.10 30.70
N SER A 4 0.19 -0.90 31.50
CA SER A 4 -1.08 -1.62 31.39
C SER A 4 -1.71 -1.29 30.03
N GLY A 5 -2.16 -2.31 29.32
CA GLY A 5 -2.81 -2.18 28.01
C GLY A 5 -3.14 -3.54 27.40
N SER A 6 -4.02 -4.30 28.05
CA SER A 6 -4.68 -5.45 27.43
C SER A 6 -5.63 -4.97 26.33
N ARG A 7 -5.12 -4.88 25.10
CA ARG A 7 -5.92 -4.87 23.86
C ARG A 7 -5.03 -5.22 22.68
N ALA A 8 -4.98 -6.51 22.33
CA ALA A 8 -4.54 -6.93 21.01
C ALA A 8 -5.35 -8.12 20.50
N ASP A 9 -6.63 -8.23 20.87
CA ASP A 9 -7.47 -9.33 20.35
C ASP A 9 -7.84 -9.11 18.87
N LYS A 10 -7.67 -7.89 18.34
CA LYS A 10 -7.86 -7.54 16.93
C LYS A 10 -6.81 -6.51 16.47
N PRO A 11 -6.14 -6.74 15.32
CA PRO A 11 -5.22 -5.75 14.76
C PRO A 11 -5.99 -4.54 14.21
N ASN A 12 -5.32 -3.38 14.17
CA ASN A 12 -5.81 -2.24 13.40
C ASN A 12 -5.44 -2.45 11.92
N ILE A 13 -6.38 -2.18 11.02
CA ILE A 13 -6.18 -2.29 9.57
C ILE A 13 -6.28 -0.89 8.97
N LEU A 14 -5.21 -0.43 8.31
CA LEU A 14 -5.16 0.82 7.55
C LEU A 14 -4.94 0.49 6.07
N VAL A 15 -5.83 1.00 5.22
CA VAL A 15 -5.69 0.91 3.76
C VAL A 15 -5.33 2.29 3.23
N ILE A 16 -4.23 2.38 2.50
CA ILE A 16 -3.81 3.59 1.78
C ILE A 16 -4.07 3.32 0.29
N TRP A 17 -4.97 4.09 -0.31
CA TRP A 17 -5.35 3.92 -1.70
C TRP A 17 -4.87 5.11 -2.54
N GLY A 18 -3.92 4.89 -3.45
CA GLY A 18 -3.53 5.88 -4.45
C GLY A 18 -4.50 5.91 -5.64
N ASP A 19 -4.88 7.10 -6.10
CA ASP A 19 -5.69 7.32 -7.30
C ASP A 19 -4.77 7.49 -8.52
N ASP A 20 -5.08 6.83 -9.62
CA ASP A 20 -4.31 6.86 -10.88
C ASP A 20 -2.79 6.59 -10.71
N ILE A 21 -2.42 5.68 -9.80
CA ILE A 21 -1.03 5.27 -9.57
C ILE A 21 -0.69 4.03 -10.41
N GLY A 22 0.20 4.21 -11.39
CA GLY A 22 0.79 3.11 -12.15
C GLY A 22 1.95 2.43 -11.41
N ILE A 23 2.28 1.20 -11.80
CA ILE A 23 3.35 0.38 -11.19
C ILE A 23 4.68 1.14 -11.15
N THR A 24 5.05 1.80 -12.24
CA THR A 24 6.33 2.52 -12.35
C THR A 24 6.38 3.78 -11.50
N ASN A 25 5.23 4.29 -11.01
CA ASN A 25 5.15 5.48 -10.17
C ASN A 25 5.66 5.28 -8.74
N LEU A 26 5.87 4.05 -8.30
CA LEU A 26 6.46 3.75 -7.00
C LEU A 26 7.89 3.24 -7.18
N SER A 27 8.86 3.86 -6.50
CA SER A 27 10.27 3.49 -6.67
C SER A 27 10.60 2.08 -6.19
N CYS A 28 9.76 1.47 -5.35
CA CYS A 28 9.87 0.08 -4.97
C CYS A 28 9.52 -0.94 -6.07
N TYR A 29 8.93 -0.50 -7.19
CA TYR A 29 8.66 -1.33 -8.37
C TYR A 29 9.45 -0.91 -9.61
N SER A 30 9.93 0.34 -9.66
CA SER A 30 10.78 0.84 -10.76
C SER A 30 12.27 0.92 -10.41
N ASP A 31 12.65 0.56 -9.18
CA ASP A 31 14.03 0.70 -8.65
C ASP A 31 14.62 2.10 -8.87
N GLY A 32 13.76 3.12 -8.83
CA GLY A 32 14.14 4.52 -9.01
C GLY A 32 14.49 4.92 -10.46
N VAL A 33 14.29 4.04 -11.45
CA VAL A 33 14.56 4.31 -12.88
C VAL A 33 13.79 5.53 -13.39
N MET A 34 12.60 5.79 -12.82
CA MET A 34 11.77 6.93 -13.20
C MET A 34 12.25 8.28 -12.63
N GLY A 35 13.36 8.30 -11.86
CA GLY A 35 14.01 9.52 -11.36
C GLY A 35 13.45 10.09 -10.06
N TYR A 36 12.26 9.65 -9.62
CA TYR A 36 11.67 10.00 -8.32
C TYR A 36 11.81 8.85 -7.31
N ARG A 37 11.77 9.22 -6.01
CA ARG A 37 11.81 8.27 -4.89
C ARG A 37 10.60 8.45 -4.00
N THR A 38 10.06 7.34 -3.50
CA THR A 38 8.93 7.26 -2.57
C THR A 38 9.38 6.65 -1.24
N PRO A 39 10.28 7.28 -0.48
CA PRO A 39 11.02 6.63 0.62
C PRO A 39 10.11 6.04 1.71
N ASN A 40 8.96 6.67 1.99
CA ASN A 40 8.00 6.16 2.97
C ASN A 40 7.26 4.91 2.48
N ILE A 41 6.96 4.83 1.18
CA ILE A 41 6.31 3.67 0.55
C ILE A 41 7.33 2.55 0.37
N ASP A 42 8.56 2.89 -0.03
CA ASP A 42 9.67 1.95 -0.16
C ASP A 42 9.96 1.26 1.17
N ARG A 43 9.92 2.01 2.29
CA ARG A 43 10.07 1.45 3.63
C ARG A 43 8.97 0.44 3.97
N ILE A 44 7.70 0.74 3.66
CA ILE A 44 6.58 -0.20 3.87
C ILE A 44 6.79 -1.48 3.05
N ALA A 45 7.24 -1.33 1.80
CA ALA A 45 7.51 -2.46 0.92
C ALA A 45 8.69 -3.34 1.40
N GLN A 46 9.70 -2.75 2.05
CA GLN A 46 10.85 -3.45 2.63
C GLN A 46 10.52 -4.14 3.96
N GLU A 47 9.69 -3.52 4.80
CA GLU A 47 9.27 -4.07 6.10
C GLU A 47 8.13 -5.09 5.98
N GLY A 48 7.48 -5.15 4.81
CA GLY A 48 6.32 -5.99 4.56
C GLY A 48 6.47 -6.88 3.33
N MET A 49 5.44 -6.88 2.49
CA MET A 49 5.37 -7.68 1.28
C MET A 49 5.06 -6.78 0.07
N ARG A 50 5.67 -7.10 -1.07
CA ARG A 50 5.36 -6.50 -2.37
C ARG A 50 4.61 -7.51 -3.23
N PHE A 51 3.55 -7.07 -3.89
CA PHE A 51 2.84 -7.88 -4.88
C PHE A 51 3.36 -7.52 -6.27
N THR A 52 3.95 -8.48 -6.97
CA THR A 52 4.43 -8.28 -8.36
C THR A 52 3.30 -8.35 -9.38
N ASP A 53 2.24 -9.08 -9.01
CA ASP A 53 1.09 -9.36 -9.86
C ASP A 53 -0.17 -8.97 -9.09
N ASN A 54 -0.64 -7.73 -9.31
CA ASN A 54 -1.87 -7.20 -8.73
C ASN A 54 -2.72 -6.56 -9.84
N TYR A 55 -3.95 -7.04 -9.98
CA TYR A 55 -4.88 -6.63 -11.04
C TYR A 55 -6.08 -5.93 -10.43
N GLY A 56 -6.57 -4.88 -11.09
CA GLY A 56 -7.73 -4.12 -10.65
C GLY A 56 -8.53 -3.58 -11.83
N GLU A 57 -9.75 -3.14 -11.53
CA GLU A 57 -10.63 -2.54 -12.53
C GLU A 57 -10.07 -1.23 -13.07
N GLN A 58 -10.21 -1.03 -14.39
CA GLN A 58 -9.74 0.19 -15.08
C GLN A 58 -10.72 1.37 -14.96
N SER A 59 -11.30 1.54 -13.79
CA SER A 59 -12.20 2.66 -13.48
C SER A 59 -12.12 2.99 -12.01
N CYS A 60 -11.99 4.28 -11.68
CA CYS A 60 -11.96 4.75 -10.31
C CYS A 60 -13.23 4.34 -9.54
N THR A 61 -14.40 4.34 -10.19
CA THR A 61 -15.68 3.94 -9.56
C THR A 61 -15.77 2.42 -9.41
N ALA A 62 -15.50 1.66 -10.48
CA ALA A 62 -15.60 0.20 -10.41
C ALA A 62 -14.54 -0.41 -9.50
N GLY A 63 -13.30 0.09 -9.57
CA GLY A 63 -12.20 -0.30 -8.69
C GLY A 63 -12.52 -0.04 -7.23
N ARG A 64 -12.99 1.17 -6.89
CA ARG A 64 -13.41 1.51 -5.52
C ARG A 64 -14.58 0.69 -5.02
N ALA A 65 -15.58 0.45 -5.85
CA ALA A 65 -16.69 -0.43 -5.50
C ALA A 65 -16.20 -1.86 -5.21
N SER A 66 -15.41 -2.45 -6.12
CA SER A 66 -14.94 -3.84 -6.03
C SER A 66 -14.11 -4.18 -4.79
N PHE A 67 -13.45 -3.19 -4.18
CA PHE A 67 -12.69 -3.38 -2.94
C PHE A 67 -13.58 -3.30 -1.69
N ILE A 68 -14.63 -2.48 -1.73
CA ILE A 68 -15.46 -2.16 -0.56
C ILE A 68 -16.60 -3.15 -0.40
N THR A 69 -17.16 -3.64 -1.51
CA THR A 69 -18.37 -4.49 -1.56
C THR A 69 -18.04 -5.90 -1.97
#